data_AF-A0A5S9M2E7-F1
#
_entry.id   AF-A0A5S9M2E7-F1
#
_cell.length_a   1.000
_cell.length_b   1.000
_cell.length_c   1.000
_cell.angle_alpha   90.00
_cell.angle_beta   90.00
_cell.angle_gamma   90.00
#
_symmetry.space_group_name_H-M   'P 1'
#
loop_
_entity.id
_entity.type
_entity.pdbx_description
1 polymer ?
#
loop_
_entity_poly.entity_id
_entity_poly.type
_entity_poly.pdbx_seq_one_letter_code
_entity_poly.pdbx_strand_id
1 'polypeptide(L)'
;MAEGSQYRKKMPAVIWYGEANKKSALFFLLYYVMLIGCDVVLFHPEGKDSFRELDPEEKLTFIDQYPGTSKLEPFPAEKPERKSTVAYRSTRELEEVLHTEDSMLYKPWQFRDHTPHSITLKTTYDELFLIAKERSFIRPNFKADRDTIQIPNLFAKMMGVTRDKREYWDRIHTLMEGKETKTIRHFPFTKEVTSNYQFHYQHALSSAGEIDPDLLMKSNVWQFFLIYMRVRSVRLQRRYLESVSIRSY
;
A
#
# COMPACT_ATOMS: atom_id res chain seq x y z
N MET A 1 -0.66 -3.77 26.86
CA MET A 1 -0.62 -2.46 26.16
C MET A 1 -1.76 -2.47 25.18
N ALA A 2 -2.85 -1.75 25.46
CA ALA A 2 -4.04 -1.73 24.61
C ALA A 2 -3.71 -0.95 23.33
N GLU A 3 -3.89 -1.59 22.17
CA GLU A 3 -3.82 -0.92 20.86
C GLU A 3 -4.77 0.28 20.86
N GLY A 4 -4.25 1.44 20.43
CA GLY A 4 -5.00 2.70 20.40
C GLY A 4 -6.30 2.55 19.63
N SER A 5 -7.43 2.73 20.32
CA SER A 5 -8.76 2.53 19.76
C SER A 5 -9.00 3.49 18.59
N GLN A 6 -9.49 2.97 17.47
CA GLN A 6 -9.76 3.72 16.23
C GLN A 6 -11.05 4.58 16.32
N TYR A 7 -11.26 5.32 17.41
CA TYR A 7 -12.46 6.16 17.58
C TYR A 7 -12.55 7.31 16.56
N ARG A 8 -11.42 7.68 15.92
CA ARG A 8 -11.41 8.73 14.89
C ARG A 8 -12.02 8.30 13.55
N LYS A 9 -12.21 7.00 13.29
CA LYS A 9 -12.61 6.48 11.97
C LYS A 9 -14.09 6.08 11.89
N LYS A 10 -14.73 5.80 13.03
CA LYS A 10 -16.14 5.45 13.14
C LYS A 10 -16.63 5.77 14.57
N MET A 11 -17.82 6.36 14.70
CA MET A 11 -18.46 6.56 16.00
C MET A 11 -18.66 5.19 16.68
N PRO A 12 -18.47 5.06 18.00
CA PRO A 12 -18.73 3.79 18.68
C PRO A 12 -20.22 3.46 18.62
N ALA A 13 -20.54 2.19 18.38
CA ALA A 13 -21.89 1.66 18.45
C ALA A 13 -22.08 0.92 19.77
N VAL A 14 -23.18 1.20 20.47
CA VAL A 14 -23.54 0.60 21.76
C VAL A 14 -24.78 -0.27 21.58
N ILE A 15 -24.67 -1.55 21.94
CA ILE A 15 -25.81 -2.47 21.94
C ILE A 15 -26.19 -2.76 23.38
N TRP A 16 -27.46 -2.54 23.72
CA TRP A 16 -28.03 -2.89 25.01
C TRP A 16 -29.01 -4.05 24.87
N TYR A 17 -28.83 -5.09 25.68
CA TYR A 17 -29.72 -6.24 25.79
C TYR A 17 -30.29 -6.26 27.21
N GLY A 18 -31.59 -6.03 27.37
CA GLY A 18 -32.17 -5.95 28.70
C GLY A 18 -33.39 -5.05 28.84
N GLU A 19 -33.92 -4.97 30.05
CA GLU A 19 -34.84 -3.92 30.46
C GLU A 19 -34.04 -2.66 30.84
N ALA A 20 -34.39 -1.52 30.24
CA ALA A 20 -33.77 -0.24 30.57
C ALA A 20 -34.72 0.54 31.49
N ASN A 21 -34.63 0.27 32.79
CA ASN A 21 -35.52 0.89 33.77
C ASN A 21 -35.14 2.38 33.99
N LYS A 22 -36.12 3.28 34.03
CA LYS A 22 -35.93 4.75 34.18
C LYS A 22 -35.15 5.15 35.41
N LYS A 23 -35.21 4.35 36.49
CA LYS A 23 -34.49 4.59 37.74
C LYS A 23 -33.02 4.15 37.69
N SER A 24 -32.62 3.48 36.62
CA SER A 24 -31.23 3.06 36.44
C SER A 24 -30.41 4.21 35.86
N ALA A 25 -29.22 4.45 36.42
CA ALA A 25 -28.24 5.37 35.84
C ALA A 25 -27.87 4.99 34.38
N LEU A 26 -28.09 3.72 34.02
CA LEU A 26 -27.84 3.15 32.70
C LEU A 26 -28.78 3.71 31.63
N PHE A 27 -30.05 3.96 31.95
CA PHE A 27 -30.99 4.60 31.02
C PHE A 27 -30.56 6.02 30.66
N PHE A 28 -30.13 6.80 31.66
CA PHE A 28 -29.57 8.14 31.44
C PHE A 28 -28.26 8.11 30.66
N LEU A 29 -27.41 7.10 30.92
CA LEU A 29 -26.17 6.91 30.17
C LEU A 29 -26.44 6.61 28.69
N LEU A 30 -27.36 5.70 28.38
CA LEU A 30 -27.75 5.38 27.01
C LEU A 30 -28.30 6.61 26.27
N TYR A 31 -29.15 7.39 26.94
CA TYR A 31 -29.66 8.65 26.40
C TYR A 31 -28.55 9.68 26.14
N TYR A 32 -27.61 9.84 27.08
CA TYR A 32 -26.50 10.77 26.92
C TYR A 32 -25.55 10.35 25.78
N VAL A 33 -25.30 9.06 25.64
CA VAL A 33 -24.48 8.48 24.55
C VAL A 33 -25.14 8.71 23.19
N MET A 34 -26.48 8.61 23.13
CA MET A 34 -27.26 8.96 21.93
C MET A 34 -27.15 10.45 21.58
N LEU A 35 -27.21 11.36 22.58
CA LEU A 35 -27.04 12.81 22.36
C LEU A 35 -25.63 13.19 21.91
N ILE A 36 -24.61 12.44 22.33
CA ILE A 36 -23.22 12.61 21.84
C ILE A 36 -23.10 12.20 20.36
N GLY A 37 -24.09 11.51 19.80
CA GLY A 37 -24.15 11.05 18.42
C GLY A 37 -23.70 9.60 18.22
N CYS A 38 -23.54 8.82 19.29
CA CYS A 38 -23.20 7.41 19.14
C CYS A 38 -24.43 6.61 18.66
N ASP A 39 -24.19 5.60 17.83
CA ASP A 39 -25.26 4.69 17.39
C ASP A 39 -25.64 3.77 18.56
N VAL A 40 -26.89 3.85 19.03
CA VAL A 40 -27.38 3.03 20.14
C VAL A 40 -28.47 2.09 19.64
N VAL A 41 -28.32 0.78 19.87
CA VAL A 41 -29.32 -0.23 19.56
C VAL A 41 -29.81 -0.85 20.87
N LEU A 42 -31.09 -0.67 21.18
CA LEU A 42 -31.76 -1.34 22.28
C LEU A 42 -32.49 -2.57 21.75
N PHE A 43 -32.07 -3.75 22.20
CA PHE A 43 -32.74 -4.99 21.91
C PHE A 43 -33.51 -5.46 23.14
N HIS A 44 -34.84 -5.51 23.01
CA HIS A 44 -35.72 -6.03 24.04
C HIS A 44 -36.55 -7.21 23.49
N PRO A 45 -36.31 -8.46 23.93
CA PRO A 45 -36.95 -9.64 23.36
C PRO A 45 -38.47 -9.71 23.62
N GLU A 46 -38.98 -9.00 24.62
CA GLU A 46 -40.43 -8.94 24.93
C GLU A 46 -41.16 -7.83 24.13
N GLY A 47 -40.47 -7.11 23.23
CA GLY A 47 -41.06 -6.05 22.42
C GLY A 47 -41.46 -4.78 23.19
N LYS A 48 -41.07 -4.65 24.47
CA LYS A 48 -41.26 -3.43 25.25
C LYS A 48 -40.32 -2.34 24.79
N ASP A 49 -40.90 -1.23 24.34
CA ASP A 49 -40.16 -0.02 24.02
C ASP A 49 -39.97 0.83 25.28
N SER A 50 -38.74 0.84 25.80
CA SER A 50 -38.36 1.67 26.95
C SER A 50 -38.04 3.12 26.56
N PHE A 51 -37.86 3.41 25.27
CA PHE A 51 -37.51 4.74 24.75
C PHE A 51 -38.71 5.60 24.35
N ARG A 52 -39.89 4.99 24.15
CA ARG A 52 -41.15 5.71 23.84
C ARG A 52 -41.46 6.90 24.76
N GLU A 53 -41.01 6.84 26.00
CA GLU A 53 -41.24 7.93 26.96
C GLU A 53 -40.23 9.08 26.87
N LEU A 54 -39.01 8.81 26.35
CA LEU A 54 -37.97 9.83 26.13
C LEU A 54 -38.19 10.56 24.81
N ASP A 55 -38.72 9.87 23.81
CA ASP A 55 -39.01 10.42 22.49
C ASP A 55 -40.44 10.06 22.05
N PRO A 56 -41.47 10.72 22.61
CA PRO A 56 -42.86 10.45 22.27
C PRO A 56 -43.21 10.75 20.80
N GLU A 57 -42.36 11.51 20.12
CA GLU A 57 -42.54 11.96 18.74
C GLU A 57 -41.66 11.19 17.74
N GLU A 58 -40.92 10.16 18.20
CA GLU A 58 -40.04 9.29 17.38
C GLU A 58 -39.10 10.09 16.44
N LYS A 59 -38.61 11.25 16.91
CA LYS A 59 -37.72 12.13 16.11
C LYS A 59 -36.29 11.63 16.05
N LEU A 60 -35.88 10.82 17.01
CA LEU A 60 -34.50 10.39 17.25
C LEU A 60 -34.36 8.85 17.19
N THR A 61 -35.43 8.10 17.43
CA THR A 61 -35.42 6.62 17.48
C THR A 61 -36.17 5.96 16.34
N PHE A 62 -35.65 4.87 15.80
CA PHE A 62 -36.36 3.98 14.85
C PHE A 62 -36.69 2.65 15.53
N ILE A 63 -37.94 2.20 15.44
CA ILE A 63 -38.43 0.96 16.05
C ILE A 63 -38.62 -0.09 14.96
N ASP A 64 -37.91 -1.21 15.07
CA ASP A 64 -38.12 -2.39 14.22
C ASP A 64 -38.64 -3.55 15.08
N GLN A 65 -39.83 -4.05 14.77
CA GLN A 65 -40.50 -5.10 15.55
C GLN A 65 -40.48 -6.43 14.79
N TYR A 66 -39.86 -7.44 15.39
CA TYR A 66 -39.88 -8.80 14.86
C TYR A 66 -41.18 -9.54 15.27
N PRO A 67 -41.71 -10.45 14.41
CA PRO A 67 -43.00 -11.11 14.64
C PRO A 67 -43.02 -12.12 15.81
N GLY A 68 -41.85 -12.49 16.36
CA GLY A 68 -41.74 -13.40 17.49
C GLY A 68 -41.24 -12.67 18.73
N THR A 69 -41.98 -12.78 19.85
CA THR A 69 -41.54 -12.30 21.16
C THR A 69 -41.05 -13.49 22.01
N SER A 70 -39.99 -13.27 22.78
CA SER A 70 -39.47 -14.25 23.72
C SER A 70 -39.26 -13.61 25.09
N LYS A 71 -39.23 -14.43 26.15
CA LYS A 71 -38.92 -13.94 27.50
C LYS A 71 -37.47 -13.46 27.56
N LEU A 72 -37.20 -12.50 28.44
CA LEU A 72 -35.84 -12.04 28.69
C LEU A 72 -35.00 -13.16 29.33
N GLU A 73 -34.03 -13.68 28.59
CA GLU A 73 -33.09 -14.68 29.11
C GLU A 73 -31.82 -13.99 29.64
N PRO A 74 -31.20 -14.49 30.72
CA PRO A 74 -29.95 -13.93 31.22
C PRO A 74 -28.84 -14.09 30.18
N PHE A 75 -27.90 -13.14 30.17
CA PHE A 75 -26.73 -13.24 29.30
C PHE A 75 -26.00 -14.57 29.55
N PRO A 76 -25.63 -15.32 28.49
CA PRO A 76 -25.01 -16.63 28.66
C PRO A 76 -23.71 -16.51 29.47
N ALA A 77 -23.70 -17.15 30.65
CA ALA A 77 -22.55 -17.15 31.55
C ALA A 77 -21.43 -18.08 31.06
N GLU A 78 -21.78 -19.08 30.25
CA GLU A 78 -20.85 -20.05 29.68
C GLU A 78 -20.76 -19.87 28.17
N LYS A 79 -19.53 -19.89 27.64
CA LYS A 79 -19.33 -19.95 26.19
C LYS A 79 -19.88 -21.29 25.70
N PRO A 80 -20.65 -21.32 24.60
CA PRO A 80 -21.14 -22.58 24.05
C PRO A 80 -19.98 -23.54 23.77
N GLU A 81 -20.06 -24.73 24.36
CA GLU A 81 -19.04 -25.77 24.26
C GLU A 81 -19.06 -26.35 22.82
N ARG A 82 -18.24 -25.78 21.93
CA ARG A 82 -18.10 -26.30 20.56
C ARG A 82 -17.26 -27.57 20.60
N LYS A 83 -17.91 -28.74 20.65
CA LYS A 83 -17.23 -30.03 20.52
C LYS A 83 -16.75 -30.22 19.09
N SER A 84 -15.44 -30.21 18.91
CA SER A 84 -14.78 -30.52 17.62
C SER A 84 -15.14 -31.94 17.17
N THR A 85 -15.48 -32.12 15.91
CA THR A 85 -15.66 -33.45 15.32
C THR A 85 -14.30 -34.11 15.05
N VAL A 86 -14.28 -35.44 14.91
CA VAL A 86 -13.07 -36.19 14.54
C VAL A 86 -12.48 -35.66 13.23
N ALA A 87 -13.32 -35.38 12.23
CA ALA A 87 -12.90 -34.79 10.96
C ALA A 87 -12.20 -33.43 11.13
N TYR A 88 -12.73 -32.54 11.97
CA TYR A 88 -12.12 -31.23 12.22
C TYR A 88 -10.74 -31.34 12.87
N ARG A 89 -10.56 -32.28 13.80
CA ARG A 89 -9.25 -32.55 14.43
C ARG A 89 -8.24 -33.02 13.39
N SER A 90 -8.61 -33.98 12.55
CA SER A 90 -7.72 -34.48 11.48
C SER A 90 -7.36 -33.39 10.46
N THR A 91 -8.29 -32.51 10.08
CA THR A 91 -7.98 -31.38 9.19
C THR A 91 -6.98 -30.41 9.83
N ARG A 92 -7.13 -30.13 11.13
CA ARG A 92 -6.25 -29.22 11.85
C ARG A 92 -4.85 -29.80 12.05
N GLU A 93 -4.76 -31.09 12.37
CA GLU A 93 -3.47 -31.80 12.47
C GLU A 93 -2.75 -31.82 11.11
N LEU A 94 -3.48 -32.06 10.01
CA LEU A 94 -2.91 -31.97 8.66
C LEU A 94 -2.41 -30.55 8.36
N GLU A 95 -3.18 -29.51 8.69
CA GLU A 95 -2.71 -28.13 8.51
C GLU A 95 -1.45 -27.83 9.34
N GLU A 96 -1.39 -28.27 10.60
CA GLU A 96 -0.24 -28.04 11.47
C GLU A 96 1.03 -28.74 10.93
N VAL A 97 0.90 -29.95 10.39
CA VAL A 97 2.02 -30.68 9.77
C VAL A 97 2.45 -30.04 8.46
N LEU A 98 1.50 -29.67 7.60
CA LEU A 98 1.77 -29.15 6.25
C LEU A 98 2.38 -27.74 6.25
N HIS A 99 2.19 -26.94 7.29
CA HIS A 99 2.66 -25.54 7.32
C HIS A 99 3.88 -25.32 8.22
N THR A 100 4.67 -26.38 8.43
CA THR A 100 5.97 -26.28 9.10
C THR A 100 6.93 -25.42 8.27
N GLU A 101 7.86 -24.71 8.91
CA GLU A 101 8.83 -23.79 8.28
C GLU A 101 9.62 -24.44 7.12
N ASP A 102 9.84 -25.76 7.17
CA ASP A 102 10.54 -26.53 6.13
C ASP A 102 9.66 -27.03 4.97
N SER A 103 8.34 -26.92 5.09
CA SER A 103 7.39 -27.55 4.15
C SER A 103 7.31 -26.83 2.80
N MET A 104 7.86 -25.60 2.69
CA MET A 104 7.69 -24.71 1.52
C MET A 104 6.23 -24.44 1.12
N LEU A 105 5.26 -24.84 1.96
CA LEU A 105 3.82 -24.70 1.76
C LEU A 105 3.30 -23.60 2.69
N TYR A 106 3.05 -22.43 2.11
CA TYR A 106 2.63 -21.24 2.86
C TYR A 106 1.14 -20.95 2.68
N LYS A 107 0.48 -20.51 3.76
CA LYS A 107 -0.92 -20.05 3.70
C LYS A 107 -1.01 -18.70 2.99
N PRO A 108 -2.13 -18.41 2.30
CA PRO A 108 -2.40 -17.06 1.81
C PRO A 108 -2.30 -16.04 2.96
N TRP A 109 -1.66 -14.90 2.71
CA TRP A 109 -1.53 -13.79 3.66
C TRP A 109 -0.74 -14.09 4.95
N GLN A 110 -0.05 -15.24 5.05
CA GLN A 110 0.74 -15.62 6.23
C GLN A 110 1.81 -14.58 6.62
N PHE A 111 2.36 -13.87 5.62
CA PHE A 111 3.45 -12.92 5.81
C PHE A 111 3.01 -11.46 5.89
N ARG A 112 1.73 -11.19 6.19
CA ARG A 112 1.18 -9.83 6.18
C ARG A 112 1.86 -8.90 7.18
N ASP A 113 2.24 -9.44 8.33
CA ASP A 113 2.85 -8.67 9.42
C ASP A 113 4.38 -8.78 9.45
N HIS A 114 4.99 -9.53 8.51
CA HIS A 114 6.44 -9.73 8.47
C HIS A 114 7.14 -8.58 7.73
N THR A 115 8.34 -8.23 8.16
CA THR A 115 9.17 -7.24 7.48
C THR A 115 9.91 -7.86 6.29
N PRO A 116 9.70 -7.38 5.05
CA PRO A 116 10.37 -7.92 3.87
C PRO A 116 11.83 -7.47 3.79
N HIS A 117 12.74 -8.44 3.63
CA HIS A 117 14.17 -8.23 3.38
C HIS A 117 14.55 -8.80 2.02
N SER A 118 15.04 -7.97 1.11
CA SER A 118 15.43 -8.42 -0.24
C SER A 118 16.89 -8.88 -0.29
N ILE A 119 17.12 -10.08 -0.82
CA ILE A 119 18.47 -10.62 -1.05
C ILE A 119 18.70 -10.74 -2.55
N THR A 120 19.72 -10.07 -3.09
CA THR A 120 20.06 -10.18 -4.51
C THR A 120 20.84 -11.46 -4.79
N LEU A 121 20.33 -12.29 -5.70
CA LEU A 121 21.01 -13.51 -6.14
C LEU A 121 22.10 -13.18 -7.17
N LYS A 122 23.24 -13.85 -7.04
CA LYS A 122 24.27 -13.89 -8.09
C LYS A 122 23.98 -15.11 -8.97
N THR A 123 23.55 -14.88 -10.20
CA THR A 123 23.15 -15.94 -11.13
C THR A 123 23.99 -15.90 -12.40
N THR A 124 24.16 -17.07 -13.03
CA THR A 124 24.70 -17.16 -14.40
C THR A 124 23.62 -16.82 -15.44
N TYR A 125 24.02 -16.74 -16.72
CA TYR A 125 23.09 -16.42 -17.82
C TYR A 125 21.96 -17.47 -17.93
N ASP A 126 22.27 -18.76 -17.86
CA ASP A 126 21.25 -19.81 -18.01
C ASP A 126 20.33 -19.93 -16.79
N GLU A 127 20.89 -19.81 -15.57
CA GLU A 127 20.10 -19.85 -14.33
C GLU A 127 19.11 -18.69 -14.24
N LEU A 128 19.44 -17.53 -14.81
CA LEU A 128 18.56 -16.37 -14.78
C LEU A 128 17.18 -16.68 -15.41
N PHE A 129 17.15 -17.36 -16.56
CA PHE A 129 15.89 -17.70 -17.24
C PHE A 129 15.13 -18.83 -16.55
N LEU A 130 15.82 -19.71 -15.83
CA LEU A 130 15.20 -20.75 -15.02
C LEU A 130 14.53 -20.15 -13.78
N ILE A 131 15.28 -19.36 -13.00
CA ILE A 131 14.83 -18.81 -11.71
C ILE A 131 13.78 -17.70 -11.90
N ALA A 132 13.85 -16.95 -13.01
CA ALA A 132 12.91 -15.87 -13.28
C ALA A 132 11.46 -16.34 -13.46
N LYS A 133 11.25 -17.56 -13.97
CA LYS A 133 9.91 -18.15 -14.16
C LYS A 133 9.28 -18.61 -12.85
N GLU A 134 10.13 -18.96 -11.88
CA GLU A 134 9.70 -19.55 -10.62
C GLU A 134 9.25 -18.50 -9.61
N ARG A 135 8.34 -18.91 -8.71
CA ARG A 135 7.87 -18.10 -7.59
C ARG A 135 8.99 -17.89 -6.58
N SER A 136 8.97 -16.76 -5.88
CA SER A 136 10.03 -16.36 -4.93
C SER A 136 10.35 -17.42 -3.87
N PHE A 137 9.36 -18.19 -3.40
CA PHE A 137 9.56 -19.22 -2.37
C PHE A 137 10.26 -20.50 -2.84
N ILE A 138 10.31 -20.75 -4.16
CA ILE A 138 11.02 -21.90 -4.75
C ILE A 138 12.49 -21.54 -5.01
N ARG A 139 12.79 -20.24 -5.09
CA ARG A 139 14.14 -19.76 -5.40
C ARG A 139 15.10 -20.06 -4.25
N PRO A 140 16.39 -20.27 -4.56
CA PRO A 140 17.40 -20.49 -3.53
C PRO A 140 17.46 -19.31 -2.55
N ASN A 141 17.73 -19.62 -1.28
CA ASN A 141 17.82 -18.65 -0.18
C ASN A 141 16.51 -17.92 0.17
N PHE A 142 15.35 -18.46 -0.20
CA PHE A 142 14.10 -18.06 0.43
C PHE A 142 14.06 -18.57 1.86
N LYS A 143 13.81 -17.67 2.82
CA LYS A 143 13.65 -18.00 4.23
C LYS A 143 12.54 -17.15 4.84
N ALA A 144 11.64 -17.80 5.55
CA ALA A 144 10.65 -17.14 6.39
C ALA A 144 11.04 -17.35 7.84
N ASP A 145 11.43 -16.28 8.53
CA ASP A 145 11.63 -16.25 9.98
C ASP A 145 10.38 -15.63 10.64
N ARG A 146 10.31 -15.65 11.97
CA ARG A 146 9.12 -15.20 12.74
C ARG A 146 8.70 -13.75 12.49
N ASP A 147 9.66 -12.88 12.20
CA ASP A 147 9.43 -11.43 12.05
C ASP A 147 9.90 -10.90 10.69
N THR A 148 10.80 -11.63 10.01
CA THR A 148 11.40 -11.18 8.75
C THR A 148 11.29 -12.24 7.68
N ILE A 149 11.03 -11.80 6.45
CA ILE A 149 10.99 -12.67 5.27
C ILE A 149 12.09 -12.29 4.29
N GLN A 150 12.97 -13.24 4.00
CA GLN A 150 14.04 -13.08 3.04
C GLN A 150 13.54 -13.44 1.64
N ILE A 151 13.41 -12.43 0.79
CA ILE A 151 12.89 -12.55 -0.57
C ILE A 151 14.07 -12.51 -1.56
N PRO A 152 14.37 -13.61 -2.25
CA PRO A 152 15.42 -13.65 -3.27
C PRO A 152 14.98 -12.92 -4.55
N ASN A 153 15.74 -11.88 -4.88
CA ASN A 153 15.54 -11.02 -6.02
C ASN A 153 16.64 -11.20 -7.08
N LEU A 154 16.24 -11.13 -8.34
CA LEU A 154 17.15 -11.17 -9.48
C LEU A 154 17.49 -9.75 -9.91
N PHE A 155 18.79 -9.43 -9.97
CA PHE A 155 19.28 -8.19 -10.54
C PHE A 155 20.51 -8.51 -11.40
N ALA A 156 20.35 -8.42 -12.72
CA ALA A 156 21.39 -8.79 -13.65
C ALA A 156 21.47 -7.80 -14.82
N LYS A 157 22.69 -7.60 -15.32
CA LYS A 157 22.98 -6.86 -16.54
C LYS A 157 23.48 -7.84 -17.59
N MET A 158 22.73 -7.99 -18.68
CA MET A 158 23.16 -8.80 -19.82
C MET A 158 23.93 -7.91 -20.81
N MET A 159 25.14 -8.32 -21.17
CA MET A 159 25.96 -7.66 -22.18
C MET A 159 26.35 -8.67 -23.25
N GLY A 160 26.05 -8.36 -24.51
CA GLY A 160 26.29 -9.25 -25.64
C GLY A 160 25.05 -10.01 -26.09
N VAL A 161 25.22 -10.80 -27.15
CA VAL A 161 24.16 -11.61 -27.76
C VAL A 161 24.67 -13.03 -27.96
N THR A 162 23.78 -14.01 -27.86
CA THR A 162 24.09 -15.40 -28.19
C THR A 162 24.46 -15.52 -29.67
N ARG A 163 25.24 -16.56 -30.02
CA ARG A 163 25.59 -16.86 -31.43
C ARG A 163 24.34 -16.99 -32.30
N ASP A 164 23.32 -17.68 -31.78
CA ASP A 164 22.00 -17.69 -32.38
C ASP A 164 21.18 -16.50 -31.85
N LYS A 165 20.90 -15.56 -32.75
CA LYS A 165 20.07 -14.38 -32.45
C LYS A 165 18.63 -14.79 -32.14
N ARG A 166 18.11 -15.86 -32.76
CA ARG A 166 16.72 -16.29 -32.55
C ARG A 166 16.54 -16.79 -31.14
N GLU A 167 17.43 -17.66 -30.67
CA GLU A 167 17.43 -18.16 -29.29
C GLU A 167 17.53 -17.03 -28.26
N TYR A 168 18.42 -16.06 -28.49
CA TYR A 168 18.55 -14.90 -27.61
C TYR A 168 17.23 -14.14 -27.46
N TRP A 169 16.58 -13.81 -28.59
CA TRP A 169 15.33 -13.06 -28.56
C TRP A 169 14.19 -13.87 -27.95
N ASP A 170 14.11 -15.18 -28.21
CA ASP A 170 13.10 -16.06 -27.63
C ASP A 170 13.17 -16.08 -26.08
N ARG A 171 14.39 -16.17 -25.54
CA ARG A 171 14.64 -16.10 -24.09
C ARG A 171 14.25 -14.74 -23.49
N ILE A 172 14.54 -13.64 -24.19
CA ILE A 172 14.17 -12.28 -23.74
C ILE A 172 12.65 -12.08 -23.81
N HIS A 173 12.00 -12.52 -24.88
CA HIS A 173 10.54 -12.46 -25.04
C HIS A 173 9.83 -13.23 -23.92
N THR A 174 10.35 -14.40 -23.56
CA THR A 174 9.84 -15.19 -22.43
C THR A 174 9.82 -14.40 -21.12
N LEU A 175 10.83 -13.54 -20.86
CA LEU A 175 10.85 -12.69 -19.67
C LEU A 175 9.85 -11.52 -19.80
N MET A 176 9.79 -10.91 -20.99
CA MET A 176 8.96 -9.74 -21.27
C MET A 176 7.46 -10.03 -21.26
N GLU A 177 7.06 -11.23 -21.70
CA GLU A 177 5.66 -11.68 -21.83
C GLU A 177 5.07 -12.23 -20.52
N GLY A 178 5.86 -12.25 -19.44
CA GLY A 178 5.38 -12.66 -18.12
C GLY A 178 4.18 -11.82 -17.64
N LYS A 179 3.19 -12.48 -17.05
CA LYS A 179 1.94 -11.85 -16.57
C LYS A 179 2.19 -10.67 -15.62
N GLU A 180 3.21 -10.77 -14.78
CA GLU A 180 3.59 -9.77 -13.78
C GLU A 180 4.88 -9.02 -14.17
N THR A 181 5.15 -8.90 -15.48
CA THR A 181 6.34 -8.19 -15.98
C THR A 181 5.98 -6.81 -16.52
N LYS A 182 6.75 -5.80 -16.15
CA LYS A 182 6.71 -4.47 -16.76
C LYS A 182 8.00 -4.20 -17.52
N THR A 183 7.92 -4.17 -18.85
CA THR A 183 9.08 -3.83 -19.69
C THR A 183 9.16 -2.32 -19.88
N ILE A 184 10.32 -1.74 -19.56
CA ILE A 184 10.64 -0.33 -19.82
C ILE A 184 11.63 -0.28 -20.98
N ARG A 185 11.18 0.16 -22.16
CA ARG A 185 12.04 0.27 -23.36
C ARG A 185 12.76 1.61 -23.45
N HIS A 186 12.13 2.67 -22.95
CA HIS A 186 12.68 4.01 -22.95
C HIS A 186 12.55 4.59 -21.55
N PHE A 187 13.53 5.38 -21.17
CA PHE A 187 13.55 5.95 -19.84
C PHE A 187 12.46 7.04 -19.71
N PRO A 188 11.65 7.03 -18.64
CA PRO A 188 10.49 7.91 -18.56
C PRO A 188 10.84 9.38 -18.36
N PHE A 189 12.08 9.69 -17.94
CA PHE A 189 12.51 11.05 -17.61
C PHE A 189 13.70 11.55 -18.43
N THR A 190 14.22 10.76 -19.37
CA THR A 190 15.33 11.18 -20.23
C THR A 190 15.11 10.63 -21.62
N LYS A 191 15.16 11.50 -22.63
CA LYS A 191 15.17 11.08 -24.02
C LYS A 191 16.54 10.47 -24.32
N GLU A 192 16.55 9.31 -24.97
CA GLU A 192 17.80 8.74 -25.48
C GLU A 192 18.51 9.78 -26.35
N VAL A 193 19.72 10.16 -25.96
CA VAL A 193 20.52 11.07 -26.76
C VAL A 193 21.17 10.24 -27.86
N THR A 194 20.46 10.11 -28.98
CA THR A 194 20.94 9.48 -30.22
C THR A 194 21.95 10.35 -30.99
N SER A 195 22.23 11.54 -30.46
CA SER A 195 23.09 12.54 -31.07
C SER A 195 24.57 12.19 -30.87
N ASN A 196 25.29 12.05 -31.98
CA ASN A 196 26.73 11.82 -31.99
C ASN A 196 27.43 13.11 -31.52
N TYR A 197 27.75 13.18 -30.22
CA TYR A 197 28.35 14.35 -29.56
C TYR A 197 29.58 14.91 -30.31
N GLN A 198 30.27 14.07 -31.08
CA GLN A 198 31.46 14.44 -31.84
C GLN A 198 31.19 15.49 -32.93
N PHE A 199 30.01 15.49 -33.57
CA PHE A 199 29.63 16.51 -34.57
C PHE A 199 28.98 17.75 -33.95
N HIS A 200 28.34 17.59 -32.78
CA HIS A 200 27.59 18.67 -32.14
C HIS A 200 28.48 19.77 -31.56
N TYR A 201 29.69 19.43 -31.11
CA TYR A 201 30.63 20.41 -30.57
C TYR A 201 31.50 21.10 -31.63
N GLN A 202 31.58 20.58 -32.87
CA GLN A 202 32.42 21.19 -33.92
C GLN A 202 32.08 22.66 -34.18
N HIS A 203 30.79 23.01 -34.14
CA HIS A 203 30.31 24.37 -34.35
C HIS A 203 30.47 25.28 -33.11
N ALA A 204 30.90 24.72 -31.97
CA ALA A 204 31.13 25.44 -30.71
C ALA A 204 32.62 25.54 -30.34
N LEU A 205 33.53 25.14 -31.24
CA LEU A 205 34.97 25.27 -31.08
C LEU A 205 35.45 26.60 -31.66
N SER A 206 36.35 27.26 -30.94
CA SER A 206 37.10 28.43 -31.40
C SER A 206 38.15 28.00 -32.44
N SER A 207 38.74 28.96 -33.15
CA SER A 207 39.85 28.70 -34.09
C SER A 207 41.08 28.04 -33.46
N ALA A 208 41.18 28.02 -32.13
CA ALA A 208 42.21 27.36 -31.35
C ALA A 208 41.82 25.94 -30.86
N GLY A 209 40.61 25.46 -31.17
CA GLY A 209 40.12 24.15 -30.73
C GLY A 209 39.62 24.12 -29.28
N GLU A 210 39.44 25.28 -28.65
CA GLU A 210 38.81 25.40 -27.33
C GLU A 210 37.31 25.61 -27.46
N ILE A 211 36.53 25.16 -26.47
CA ILE A 211 35.07 25.37 -26.47
C ILE A 211 34.77 26.83 -26.11
N ASP A 212 34.15 27.57 -27.03
CA ASP A 212 33.70 28.94 -26.79
C ASP A 212 32.32 28.94 -26.10
N PRO A 213 32.20 29.47 -24.88
CA PRO A 213 30.93 29.51 -24.14
C PRO A 213 29.80 30.23 -24.89
N ASP A 214 30.10 31.28 -25.65
CA ASP A 214 29.10 32.09 -26.34
C ASP A 214 28.54 31.40 -27.58
N LEU A 215 29.39 30.67 -28.31
CA LEU A 215 28.99 29.83 -29.44
C LEU A 215 28.20 28.61 -28.97
N LEU A 216 28.62 28.01 -27.85
CA LEU A 216 27.94 26.86 -27.25
C LEU A 216 26.52 27.23 -26.79
N MET A 217 26.34 28.40 -26.15
CA MET A 217 25.01 28.88 -25.71
C MET A 217 24.05 29.21 -26.87
N LYS A 218 24.58 29.55 -28.05
CA LYS A 218 23.78 29.78 -29.27
C LYS A 218 23.48 28.49 -30.05
N SER A 219 24.21 27.41 -29.78
CA SER A 219 24.04 26.16 -30.50
C SER A 219 22.76 25.42 -30.10
N ASN A 220 22.24 24.60 -31.02
CA ASN A 220 21.08 23.73 -30.77
C ASN A 220 21.36 22.61 -29.73
N VAL A 221 22.60 22.51 -29.25
CA VAL A 221 23.08 21.46 -28.33
C VAL A 221 22.87 21.88 -26.87
N TRP A 222 22.64 23.16 -26.59
CA TRP A 222 22.52 23.67 -25.23
C TRP A 222 21.14 23.40 -24.62
N GLN A 223 21.06 22.33 -23.84
CA GLN A 223 19.82 21.87 -23.19
C GLN A 223 19.35 22.77 -22.04
N PHE A 224 20.22 23.65 -21.51
CA PHE A 224 19.93 24.48 -20.34
C PHE A 224 19.36 25.87 -20.67
N PHE A 225 18.97 26.13 -21.93
CA PHE A 225 18.39 27.42 -22.33
C PHE A 225 17.22 27.85 -21.43
N LEU A 226 16.33 26.91 -21.10
CA LEU A 226 15.14 27.18 -20.27
C LEU A 226 15.48 27.55 -18.82
N ILE A 227 16.53 26.95 -18.26
CA ILE A 227 16.98 27.23 -16.89
C ILE A 227 17.66 28.60 -16.82
N TYR A 228 18.44 28.96 -17.85
CA TYR A 228 19.10 30.26 -17.92
C TYR A 228 18.10 31.43 -18.02
N MET A 229 17.06 31.29 -18.86
CA MET A 229 15.97 32.27 -18.97
C MET A 229 15.23 32.47 -17.64
N ARG A 230 14.91 31.38 -16.93
CA ARG A 230 14.12 31.41 -15.68
C ARG A 230 14.91 32.01 -14.51
N VAL A 231 16.23 31.81 -14.45
CA VAL A 231 17.08 32.44 -13.43
C VAL A 231 17.26 33.93 -13.69
N ARG A 232 17.30 34.37 -14.96
CA ARG A 232 17.41 35.79 -15.32
C ARG A 232 16.13 36.57 -15.01
N SER A 233 14.95 36.00 -15.29
CA SER A 233 13.67 36.66 -14.99
C SER A 233 13.41 36.80 -13.49
N VAL A 234 13.78 35.80 -12.68
CA VAL A 234 13.70 35.89 -11.20
C VAL A 234 14.68 36.93 -10.64
N ARG A 235 15.90 37.02 -11.19
CA ARG A 235 16.87 38.07 -10.80
C ARG A 235 16.42 39.48 -11.20
N LEU A 236 15.76 39.63 -12.35
CA LEU A 236 15.19 40.89 -12.81
C LEU A 236 14.00 41.34 -11.97
N GLN A 237 13.09 40.43 -11.59
CA GLN A 237 11.97 40.74 -10.69
C GLN A 237 12.44 41.14 -9.29
N ARG A 238 13.48 40.48 -8.75
CA ARG A 238 14.06 40.86 -7.44
C ARG A 238 14.68 42.25 -7.48
N ARG A 239 15.41 42.60 -8.55
CA ARG A 239 15.97 43.95 -8.75
C ARG A 239 14.91 45.03 -8.91
N TYR A 240 13.78 44.74 -9.57
CA TYR A 240 12.68 45.70 -9.73
C TYR A 240 11.92 45.96 -8.41
N LEU A 241 11.84 44.96 -7.53
CA LEU A 241 11.25 45.13 -6.19
C LEU A 241 12.19 45.86 -5.23
N GLU A 242 13.51 45.66 -5.35
CA GLU A 242 14.50 46.37 -4.55
C GLU A 242 14.68 47.85 -4.97
N SER A 243 14.38 48.22 -6.22
CA SER A 243 14.45 49.62 -6.66
C SER A 243 13.21 50.48 -6.33
N VAL A 244 12.12 49.88 -5.81
CA VAL A 244 10.86 50.60 -5.51
C VAL A 244 10.67 50.86 -4.00
N SER A 245 11.53 50.33 -3.12
CA SER A 245 11.42 50.47 -1.65
C SER A 245 12.48 51.35 -0.98
N ILE A 246 13.02 52.37 -1.67
CA ILE A 246 13.89 53.39 -1.04
C ILE A 246 13.49 54.79 -1.54
N ARG A 247 12.43 55.34 -0.93
CA ARG A 247 12.26 56.76 -0.57
C ARG A 247 10.90 56.95 0.10
N SER A 248 10.91 56.97 1.42
CA SER A 248 9.87 57.61 2.24
C SER A 248 10.55 58.75 2.97
N TYR A 249 10.34 59.97 2.50
CA TYR A 249 10.27 61.24 3.25
C TYR A 249 9.52 62.23 2.37
#